data_AF-A0AAV0T567-F1
#
_entry.id   AF-A0AAV0T567-F1
#
_cell.length_a   1.000
_cell.length_b   1.000
_cell.length_c   1.000
_cell.angle_alpha   90.00
_cell.angle_beta   90.00
_cell.angle_gamma   90.00
#
_symmetry.space_group_name_H-M   'P 1'
#
loop_
_entity.id
_entity.type
_entity.pdbx_description
1 polymer ?
#
loop_
_entity_poly.entity_id
_entity_poly.type
_entity_poly.pdbx_seq_one_letter_code
_entity_poly.pdbx_strand_id
1 'polypeptide(L)'
;MPQEELPIVSLLLQRQRCHPLLEGFPAAARIGDLPLFLGAADAAQDAAFLKANDIQAVIALGTGNLIAKQCDVLLIDILDMEDELFLPHFDKCIHFLKKHLVRKTSVLVHCVYGQSRSAAVCVAYLMATQGKTLLEAYDVVQQARQCISINPGFLRQLELFERMGNDPEVMGSTSAHAELRTMMVRRQRMQTGVADIVAAPQLTQPGNLICCRKCNYLLCTTRNQLPHLAPGEATSREFCAGIFIEPMLWMMTMSSFISNNNGKLLCPSCKAKLGSWNWLGVKCNCKRFVTPAFLLVSSRTQERAL
;
A
#
# COMPACT_ATOMS: atom_id res chain seq x y z
N MET A 1 -23.86 -19.57 -15.88
CA MET A 1 -22.82 -19.52 -14.82
C MET A 1 -22.55 -18.05 -14.54
N PRO A 2 -22.59 -17.59 -13.28
CA PRO A 2 -22.16 -16.23 -12.96
C PRO A 2 -20.68 -16.12 -13.35
N GLN A 3 -20.32 -15.10 -14.14
CA GLN A 3 -18.90 -14.77 -14.35
C GLN A 3 -18.37 -14.29 -13.01
N GLU A 4 -17.40 -15.00 -12.44
CA GLU A 4 -16.66 -14.50 -11.28
C GLU A 4 -16.00 -13.18 -11.67
N GLU A 5 -16.35 -12.10 -10.98
CA GLU A 5 -15.72 -10.80 -11.19
C GLU A 5 -14.22 -10.90 -10.90
N LEU A 6 -13.39 -10.50 -11.86
CA LEU A 6 -11.95 -10.48 -11.68
C LEU A 6 -11.57 -9.52 -10.55
N PRO A 7 -10.58 -9.87 -9.69
CA PRO A 7 -10.00 -8.92 -8.74
C PRO A 7 -9.59 -7.62 -9.44
N ILE A 8 -9.84 -6.47 -8.82
CA ILE A 8 -9.71 -5.15 -9.46
C ILE A 8 -8.32 -4.91 -10.05
N VAL A 9 -7.26 -5.34 -9.35
CA VAL A 9 -5.89 -5.24 -9.86
C VAL A 9 -5.70 -6.04 -11.15
N SER A 10 -6.23 -7.27 -11.21
CA SER A 10 -6.15 -8.11 -12.41
C SER A 10 -6.91 -7.49 -13.60
N LEU A 11 -8.08 -6.90 -13.34
CA LEU A 11 -8.85 -6.17 -14.34
C LEU A 11 -8.05 -4.98 -14.91
N LEU A 12 -7.47 -4.15 -14.04
CA LEU A 12 -6.69 -2.98 -14.45
C LEU A 12 -5.43 -3.38 -15.22
N LEU A 13 -4.74 -4.44 -14.80
CA LEU A 13 -3.58 -4.97 -15.53
C LEU A 13 -3.95 -5.51 -16.91
N GLN A 14 -5.12 -6.13 -17.06
CA GLN A 14 -5.60 -6.56 -18.37
C GLN A 14 -5.92 -5.36 -19.26
N ARG A 15 -6.56 -4.30 -18.72
CA ARG A 15 -6.84 -3.06 -19.44
C ARG A 15 -5.57 -2.38 -19.94
N GLN A 16 -4.54 -2.27 -19.08
CA GLN A 16 -3.26 -1.65 -19.41
C GLN A 16 -2.55 -2.27 -20.63
N ARG A 17 -2.80 -3.55 -20.95
CA ARG A 17 -2.22 -4.21 -22.15
C ARG A 17 -2.75 -3.64 -23.46
N CYS A 18 -3.92 -3.02 -23.44
CA CYS A 18 -4.55 -2.41 -24.61
C CYS A 18 -4.32 -0.90 -24.67
N HIS A 19 -3.57 -0.33 -23.72
CA HIS A 19 -3.31 1.10 -23.72
C HIS A 19 -2.38 1.48 -24.88
N PRO A 20 -2.59 2.67 -25.47
CA PRO A 20 -1.76 3.12 -26.57
C PRO A 20 -0.33 3.41 -26.08
N LEU A 21 0.64 3.29 -26.99
CA LEU A 21 2.04 3.62 -26.73
C LEU A 21 2.18 5.13 -26.41
N LEU A 22 3.29 5.50 -25.76
CA LEU A 22 3.55 6.90 -25.37
C LEU A 22 3.65 7.84 -26.58
N GLU A 23 4.06 7.34 -27.74
CA GLU A 23 4.19 8.13 -28.97
C GLU A 23 2.87 8.78 -29.38
N GLY A 24 2.90 10.09 -29.59
CA GLY A 24 1.73 10.87 -30.03
C GLY A 24 0.85 11.44 -28.91
N PHE A 25 1.14 11.16 -27.63
CA PHE A 25 0.44 11.79 -26.51
C PHE A 25 1.12 13.10 -26.08
N PRO A 26 0.34 14.09 -25.59
CA PRO A 26 0.92 15.32 -25.05
C PRO A 26 1.84 15.01 -23.87
N ALA A 27 2.84 15.84 -23.62
CA ALA A 27 3.78 15.69 -22.49
C ALA A 27 3.07 15.65 -21.12
N ALA A 28 1.98 16.42 -20.99
CA ALA A 28 1.11 16.44 -19.82
C ALA A 28 -0.36 16.64 -20.21
N ALA A 29 -1.26 16.25 -19.32
CA ALA A 29 -2.71 16.42 -19.48
C ALA A 29 -3.37 16.84 -18.16
N ARG A 30 -4.43 17.64 -18.26
CA ARG A 30 -5.23 18.09 -17.12
C ARG A 30 -6.22 17.00 -16.70
N ILE A 31 -6.36 16.77 -15.40
CA ILE A 31 -7.24 15.75 -14.83
C ILE A 31 -8.62 16.34 -14.54
N GLY A 32 -9.59 16.01 -15.40
CA GLY A 32 -10.94 16.54 -15.34
C GLY A 32 -10.94 18.07 -15.28
N ASP A 33 -11.78 18.63 -14.40
CA ASP A 33 -11.88 20.08 -14.19
C ASP A 33 -10.91 20.61 -13.11
N LEU A 34 -10.10 19.74 -12.50
CA LEU A 34 -9.18 20.15 -11.44
C LEU A 34 -8.00 20.95 -12.01
N PRO A 35 -7.42 21.91 -11.27
CA PRO A 35 -6.14 22.52 -11.62
C PRO A 35 -4.98 21.54 -11.31
N LEU A 36 -5.11 20.29 -11.78
CA LEU A 36 -4.18 19.19 -11.54
C LEU A 36 -3.78 18.59 -12.89
N PHE A 37 -2.48 18.49 -13.13
CA PHE A 37 -1.90 17.95 -14.35
C PHE A 37 -1.09 16.69 -14.05
N LEU A 38 -1.18 15.72 -14.94
CA LEU A 38 -0.35 14.52 -14.97
C LEU A 38 0.58 14.59 -16.19
N GLY A 39 1.89 14.45 -15.99
CA GLY A 39 2.84 14.55 -17.10
C GLY A 39 4.13 13.76 -16.96
N ALA A 40 4.91 13.81 -18.03
CA ALA A 40 6.29 13.32 -18.10
C ALA A 40 7.29 14.41 -17.68
N ALA A 41 8.57 14.05 -17.58
CA ALA A 41 9.61 14.95 -17.08
C ALA A 41 9.87 16.15 -18.00
N ASP A 42 9.64 16.00 -19.30
CA ASP A 42 9.71 17.07 -20.30
C ASP A 42 8.75 18.23 -20.00
N ALA A 43 7.51 17.93 -19.58
CA ALA A 43 6.53 18.94 -19.18
C ALA A 43 7.00 19.78 -17.98
N ALA A 44 7.78 19.19 -17.07
CA ALA A 44 8.34 19.90 -15.93
C ALA A 44 9.56 20.78 -16.30
N GLN A 45 10.19 20.52 -17.45
CA GLN A 45 11.31 21.33 -17.96
C GLN A 45 10.86 22.38 -18.99
N ASP A 46 9.65 22.26 -19.53
CA ASP A 46 9.08 23.19 -20.50
C ASP A 46 8.51 24.45 -19.79
N ALA A 47 9.31 25.52 -19.78
CA ALA A 47 8.90 26.81 -19.21
C ALA A 47 7.68 27.43 -19.90
N ALA A 48 7.48 27.18 -21.19
CA ALA A 48 6.31 27.68 -21.91
C ALA A 48 5.04 26.93 -21.47
N PHE A 49 5.12 25.61 -21.33
CA PHE A 49 4.03 24.80 -20.78
C PHE A 49 3.67 25.22 -19.35
N LEU A 50 4.67 25.34 -18.46
CA LEU A 50 4.45 25.73 -17.07
C LEU A 50 3.76 27.10 -16.99
N LYS A 51 4.23 28.08 -17.79
CA LYS A 51 3.64 29.43 -17.83
C LYS A 51 2.23 29.44 -18.44
N ALA A 52 2.01 28.71 -19.54
CA ALA A 52 0.72 28.68 -20.25
C ALA A 52 -0.39 28.03 -19.40
N ASN A 53 -0.03 27.12 -18.50
CA ASN A 53 -0.98 26.42 -17.62
C ASN A 53 -0.99 26.97 -16.18
N ASP A 54 -0.28 28.08 -15.92
CA ASP A 54 -0.11 28.69 -14.59
C ASP A 54 0.30 27.67 -13.51
N ILE A 55 1.27 26.81 -13.84
CA ILE A 55 1.79 25.80 -12.91
C ILE A 55 2.65 26.49 -11.85
N GLN A 56 2.17 26.47 -10.61
CA GLN A 56 2.84 27.10 -9.47
C GLN A 56 3.51 26.07 -8.54
N ALA A 57 3.13 24.80 -8.67
CA ALA A 57 3.67 23.73 -7.84
C ALA A 57 3.89 22.44 -8.63
N VAL A 58 4.88 21.65 -8.21
CA VAL A 58 5.26 20.41 -8.88
C VAL A 58 5.51 19.29 -7.86
N ILE A 59 4.93 18.12 -8.10
CA ILE A 59 5.36 16.87 -7.46
C ILE A 59 6.21 16.08 -8.46
N ALA A 60 7.49 15.89 -8.13
CA ALA A 60 8.45 15.13 -8.91
C ALA A 60 8.66 13.75 -8.28
N LEU A 61 8.40 12.68 -9.04
CA LEU A 61 8.51 11.28 -8.59
C LEU A 61 9.60 10.53 -9.35
N GLY A 62 10.69 10.22 -8.67
CA GLY A 62 11.83 9.49 -9.25
C GLY A 62 13.18 9.93 -8.71
N THR A 63 14.23 9.26 -9.21
CA THR A 63 15.63 9.59 -8.94
C THR A 63 16.17 10.61 -9.95
N GLY A 64 17.16 11.40 -9.52
CA GLY A 64 17.88 12.34 -10.40
C GLY A 64 17.30 13.76 -10.45
N ASN A 65 17.76 14.56 -11.42
CA ASN A 65 17.34 15.96 -11.56
C ASN A 65 15.99 16.07 -12.28
N LEU A 66 14.92 15.94 -11.50
CA LEU A 66 13.53 16.06 -11.95
C LEU A 66 12.91 17.43 -11.58
N ILE A 67 13.74 18.41 -11.18
CA ILE A 67 13.25 19.64 -10.56
C ILE A 67 12.82 20.65 -11.63
N ALA A 68 11.60 21.17 -11.48
CA ALA A 68 11.14 22.36 -12.20
C ALA A 68 11.67 23.63 -11.50
N LYS A 69 12.31 24.52 -12.24
CA LYS A 69 12.77 25.82 -11.70
C LYS A 69 11.56 26.76 -11.55
N GLN A 70 11.52 27.54 -10.47
CA GLN A 70 10.52 28.61 -10.20
C GLN A 70 9.13 28.14 -9.71
N CYS A 71 8.98 26.89 -9.27
CA CYS A 71 7.75 26.38 -8.63
C CYS A 71 8.01 25.97 -7.16
N ASP A 72 6.95 25.83 -6.36
CA ASP A 72 7.02 25.05 -5.10
C ASP A 72 7.16 23.57 -5.48
N VAL A 73 8.21 22.88 -5.03
CA VAL A 73 8.52 21.51 -5.49
C VAL A 73 8.51 20.53 -4.33
N LEU A 74 7.72 19.47 -4.47
CA LEU A 74 7.82 18.27 -3.65
C LEU A 74 8.53 17.16 -4.42
N LEU A 75 9.74 16.81 -3.99
CA LEU A 75 10.47 15.66 -4.52
C LEU A 75 10.18 14.41 -3.67
N ILE A 76 9.84 13.32 -4.33
CA ILE A 76 9.71 11.98 -3.76
C ILE A 76 10.66 11.05 -4.52
N ASP A 77 11.71 10.63 -3.83
CA ASP A 77 12.66 9.66 -4.36
C ASP A 77 12.05 8.25 -4.29
N ILE A 78 11.58 7.75 -5.44
CA ILE A 78 10.95 6.43 -5.56
C ILE A 78 11.19 5.81 -6.95
N LEU A 79 11.62 4.55 -6.94
CA LEU A 79 11.80 3.76 -8.16
C LEU A 79 10.45 3.22 -8.67
N ASP A 80 10.38 2.87 -9.95
CA ASP A 80 9.16 2.32 -10.56
C ASP A 80 9.15 0.79 -10.56
N MET A 81 9.33 0.20 -9.37
CA MET A 81 9.45 -1.24 -9.19
C MET A 81 8.28 -1.78 -8.37
N GLU A 82 7.89 -3.03 -8.61
CA GLU A 82 6.75 -3.64 -7.91
C GLU A 82 6.94 -3.84 -6.41
N ASP A 83 8.18 -3.91 -5.95
CA ASP A 83 8.57 -4.10 -4.55
C ASP A 83 8.81 -2.78 -3.79
N GLU A 84 8.69 -1.65 -4.48
CA GLU A 84 8.74 -0.32 -3.85
C GLU A 84 7.46 -0.03 -3.06
N LEU A 85 7.63 0.43 -1.82
CA LEU A 85 6.56 0.98 -0.98
C LEU A 85 6.25 2.42 -1.39
N PHE A 86 5.09 2.60 -2.02
CA PHE A 86 4.59 3.89 -2.42
C PHE A 86 3.60 4.48 -1.41
N LEU A 87 2.78 3.62 -0.79
CA LEU A 87 1.72 4.02 0.14
C LEU A 87 2.22 4.95 1.26
N PRO A 88 3.39 4.75 1.88
CA PRO A 88 3.93 5.69 2.88
C PRO A 88 4.17 7.12 2.39
N HIS A 89 4.23 7.36 1.07
CA HIS A 89 4.38 8.69 0.48
C HIS A 89 3.04 9.38 0.20
N PHE A 90 1.91 8.67 0.25
CA PHE A 90 0.61 9.22 -0.12
C PHE A 90 0.20 10.40 0.77
N ASP A 91 0.42 10.34 2.09
CA ASP A 91 0.10 11.45 2.99
C ASP A 91 0.77 12.75 2.54
N LYS A 92 2.09 12.71 2.37
CA LYS A 92 2.90 13.87 1.94
C LYS A 92 2.45 14.41 0.59
N CYS A 93 2.19 13.53 -0.38
CA CYS A 93 1.72 13.93 -1.71
C CYS A 93 0.31 14.54 -1.68
N ILE A 94 -0.63 13.88 -1.01
CA ILE A 94 -2.02 14.32 -0.91
C ILE A 94 -2.10 15.64 -0.16
N HIS A 95 -1.35 15.81 0.93
CA HIS A 95 -1.26 17.07 1.66
C HIS A 95 -0.75 18.21 0.77
N PHE A 96 0.32 17.97 0.01
CA PHE A 96 0.86 18.95 -0.92
C PHE A 96 -0.15 19.34 -2.00
N LEU A 97 -0.86 18.36 -2.59
CA LEU A 97 -1.93 18.61 -3.56
C LEU A 97 -3.07 19.42 -2.93
N LYS A 98 -3.56 19.03 -1.75
CA LYS A 98 -4.63 19.75 -1.03
C LYS A 98 -4.25 21.21 -0.78
N LYS A 99 -3.03 21.48 -0.28
CA LYS A 99 -2.49 22.83 -0.01
C LYS A 99 -2.63 23.77 -1.21
N HIS A 100 -2.35 23.27 -2.41
CA HIS A 100 -2.34 24.06 -3.65
C HIS A 100 -3.71 24.08 -4.34
N LEU A 101 -4.37 22.93 -4.48
CA LEU A 101 -5.64 22.83 -5.20
C LEU A 101 -6.79 23.57 -4.49
N VAL A 102 -6.80 23.66 -3.16
CA VAL A 102 -7.77 24.50 -2.40
C VAL A 102 -7.64 25.98 -2.76
N ARG A 103 -6.42 26.44 -3.07
CA ARG A 103 -6.13 27.81 -3.49
C ARG A 103 -6.33 28.03 -4.99
N LYS A 104 -6.82 27.01 -5.70
CA LYS A 104 -6.98 26.98 -7.16
C LYS A 104 -5.68 27.23 -7.95
N THR A 105 -4.53 26.93 -7.34
CA THR A 105 -3.23 27.02 -8.03
C THR A 105 -2.97 25.72 -8.78
N SER A 106 -2.48 25.81 -10.03
CA SER A 106 -2.24 24.61 -10.84
C SER A 106 -1.01 23.83 -10.36
N VAL A 107 -1.18 22.51 -10.26
CA VAL A 107 -0.12 21.59 -9.84
C VAL A 107 0.18 20.58 -10.94
N LEU A 108 1.47 20.37 -11.24
CA LEU A 108 1.92 19.27 -12.11
C LEU A 108 2.46 18.11 -11.26
N VAL A 109 1.92 16.91 -11.46
CA VAL A 109 2.46 15.67 -10.91
C VAL A 109 3.14 14.91 -12.04
N HIS A 110 4.44 14.67 -11.92
CA HIS A 110 5.20 14.00 -12.97
C HIS A 110 6.17 12.95 -12.44
N CYS A 111 6.52 12.03 -13.33
CA CYS A 111 7.66 11.14 -13.18
C CYS A 111 8.50 11.22 -14.46
N VAL A 112 9.16 10.14 -14.87
CA VAL A 112 9.92 10.13 -16.14
C VAL A 112 8.97 10.19 -17.35
N TYR A 113 8.04 9.23 -17.46
CA TYR A 113 7.14 9.10 -18.62
C TYR A 113 5.69 9.52 -18.34
N GLY A 114 5.36 9.86 -17.10
CA GLY A 114 4.00 10.22 -16.73
C GLY A 114 3.00 9.06 -16.74
N GLN A 115 3.47 7.80 -16.61
CA GLN A 115 2.62 6.61 -16.79
C GLN A 115 2.27 5.89 -15.49
N SER A 116 3.23 5.69 -14.57
CA SER A 116 3.05 4.83 -13.41
C SER A 116 3.05 5.61 -12.09
N ARG A 117 4.21 6.05 -11.61
CA ARG A 117 4.36 6.76 -10.32
C ARG A 117 3.43 7.97 -10.20
N SER A 118 3.49 8.89 -11.15
CA SER A 118 2.68 10.11 -11.13
C SER A 118 1.19 9.83 -11.31
N ALA A 119 0.83 8.86 -12.16
CA ALA A 119 -0.56 8.45 -12.32
C ALA A 119 -1.13 7.89 -11.01
N ALA A 120 -0.37 7.04 -10.31
CA ALA A 120 -0.78 6.48 -9.02
C ALA A 120 -0.98 7.56 -7.93
N VAL A 121 -0.15 8.62 -7.87
CA VAL A 121 -0.40 9.75 -6.96
C VAL A 121 -1.70 10.47 -7.30
N CYS A 122 -1.97 10.71 -8.58
CA CYS A 122 -3.22 11.32 -9.02
C CYS A 122 -4.44 10.45 -8.66
N VAL A 123 -4.34 9.13 -8.86
CA VAL A 123 -5.39 8.17 -8.47
C VAL A 123 -5.61 8.22 -6.95
N ALA A 124 -4.55 8.10 -6.15
CA ALA A 124 -4.64 8.17 -4.68
C ALA A 124 -5.25 9.49 -4.20
N TYR A 125 -4.92 10.61 -4.83
CA TYR A 125 -5.50 11.91 -4.51
C TYR A 125 -7.02 11.93 -4.75
N LEU A 126 -7.50 11.42 -5.88
CA LEU A 126 -8.93 11.37 -6.19
C LEU A 126 -9.67 10.44 -5.21
N MET A 127 -9.08 9.29 -4.87
CA MET A 127 -9.62 8.37 -3.86
C MET A 127 -9.77 9.07 -2.50
N ALA A 128 -8.72 9.74 -2.03
CA ALA A 128 -8.66 10.37 -0.72
C ALA A 128 -9.52 11.64 -0.57
N THR A 129 -9.78 12.35 -1.67
CA THR A 129 -10.45 13.67 -1.62
C THR A 129 -11.87 13.67 -2.18
N GLN A 130 -12.20 12.70 -3.02
CA GLN A 130 -13.51 12.61 -3.67
C GLN A 130 -14.25 11.32 -3.31
N GLY A 131 -13.69 10.48 -2.42
CA GLY A 131 -14.31 9.23 -2.00
C GLY A 131 -14.46 8.21 -3.13
N LYS A 132 -13.70 8.36 -4.22
CA LYS A 132 -13.76 7.46 -5.37
C LYS A 132 -13.14 6.11 -5.02
N THR A 133 -13.71 5.06 -5.58
CA THR A 133 -13.07 3.74 -5.61
C THR A 133 -11.79 3.78 -6.46
N LEU A 134 -10.94 2.77 -6.31
CA LEU A 134 -9.74 2.61 -7.15
C LEU A 134 -10.12 2.65 -8.64
N LEU A 135 -11.16 1.91 -9.04
CA LEU A 135 -11.60 1.84 -10.44
C LEU A 135 -12.05 3.21 -10.96
N GLU A 136 -12.90 3.92 -10.21
CA GLU A 136 -13.41 5.23 -10.62
C GLU A 136 -12.31 6.29 -10.69
N ALA A 137 -11.39 6.29 -9.71
CA ALA A 137 -10.27 7.22 -9.70
C ALA A 137 -9.29 6.93 -10.85
N TYR A 138 -9.02 5.65 -11.13
CA TYR A 138 -8.21 5.21 -12.26
C TYR A 138 -8.82 5.68 -13.60
N ASP A 139 -10.13 5.51 -13.78
CA ASP A 139 -10.84 5.90 -15.00
C ASP A 139 -10.72 7.41 -15.28
N VAL A 140 -10.86 8.25 -14.27
CA VAL A 140 -10.70 9.71 -14.40
C VAL A 140 -9.28 10.07 -14.86
N VAL A 141 -8.25 9.43 -14.27
CA VAL A 141 -6.85 9.68 -14.64
C VAL A 141 -6.54 9.14 -16.05
N GLN A 142 -7.09 7.98 -16.41
CA GLN A 142 -6.92 7.41 -17.75
C GLN A 142 -7.58 8.28 -18.83
N GLN A 143 -8.76 8.82 -18.57
CA GLN A 143 -9.45 9.71 -19.50
C GLN A 143 -8.61 10.96 -19.81
N ALA A 144 -7.90 11.49 -18.82
CA ALA A 144 -6.96 12.60 -19.01
C ALA A 144 -5.71 12.17 -19.80
N ARG A 145 -5.16 10.99 -19.51
CA ARG A 145 -3.94 10.47 -20.16
C ARG A 145 -4.08 8.97 -20.45
N GLN A 146 -4.46 8.64 -21.69
CA GLN A 146 -4.82 7.26 -22.06
C GLN A 146 -3.68 6.25 -21.94
N CYS A 147 -2.43 6.71 -22.02
CA CYS A 147 -1.21 5.89 -21.95
C CYS A 147 -0.71 5.63 -20.51
N ILE A 148 -1.48 5.94 -19.46
CA ILE A 148 -1.09 5.54 -18.09
C ILE A 148 -0.84 4.04 -18.02
N SER A 149 0.11 3.60 -17.22
CA SER A 149 0.38 2.18 -17.00
C SER A 149 1.02 2.04 -15.63
N ILE A 150 0.17 1.90 -14.60
CA ILE A 150 0.62 1.80 -13.21
C ILE A 150 1.18 0.39 -12.98
N ASN A 151 2.36 0.31 -12.38
CA ASN A 151 2.97 -0.99 -12.14
C ASN A 151 2.11 -1.84 -11.17
N PRO A 152 2.16 -3.18 -11.27
CA PRO A 152 1.31 -4.06 -10.46
C PRO A 152 1.46 -3.87 -8.94
N GLY A 153 2.66 -3.54 -8.45
CA GLY A 153 2.93 -3.27 -7.03
C GLY A 153 2.22 -2.03 -6.52
N PHE A 154 2.14 -0.99 -7.34
CA PHE A 154 1.43 0.25 -7.01
C PHE A 154 -0.08 0.08 -7.11
N LEU A 155 -0.59 -0.68 -8.08
CA LEU A 155 -2.02 -1.02 -8.12
C LEU A 155 -2.47 -1.79 -6.86
N ARG A 156 -1.68 -2.76 -6.41
CA ARG A 156 -1.95 -3.48 -5.13
C ARG A 156 -1.94 -2.54 -3.93
N GLN A 157 -1.06 -1.55 -3.93
CA GLN A 157 -1.01 -0.55 -2.86
C GLN A 157 -2.19 0.43 -2.91
N LEU A 158 -2.69 0.78 -4.10
CA LEU A 158 -3.92 1.57 -4.23
C LEU A 158 -5.16 0.78 -3.78
N GLU A 159 -5.24 -0.52 -4.09
CA GLU A 159 -6.29 -1.40 -3.55
C GLU A 159 -6.20 -1.51 -2.02
N LEU A 160 -4.97 -1.61 -1.48
CA LEU A 160 -4.76 -1.60 -0.04
C LEU A 160 -5.20 -0.26 0.58
N PHE A 161 -4.91 0.85 -0.08
CA PHE A 161 -5.32 2.19 0.32
C PHE A 161 -6.85 2.34 0.36
N GLU A 162 -7.56 1.78 -0.61
CA GLU A 162 -9.03 1.69 -0.60
C GLU A 162 -9.55 0.93 0.62
N ARG A 163 -8.94 -0.22 0.93
CA ARG A 163 -9.28 -1.03 2.13
C ARG A 163 -8.91 -0.34 3.45
N MET A 164 -8.04 0.66 3.42
CA MET A 164 -7.74 1.55 4.55
C MET A 164 -8.76 2.68 4.70
N GLY A 165 -9.75 2.77 3.81
CA GLY A 165 -10.76 3.83 3.81
C GLY A 165 -10.33 5.08 3.06
N ASN A 166 -9.37 4.97 2.13
CA ASN A 166 -8.75 6.08 1.41
C ASN A 166 -8.06 7.10 2.34
N ASP A 167 -7.65 6.64 3.52
CA ASP A 167 -6.94 7.42 4.54
C ASP A 167 -5.44 7.12 4.49
N PRO A 168 -4.57 8.13 4.27
CA PRO A 168 -3.12 7.90 4.18
C PRO A 168 -2.44 7.70 5.53
N GLU A 169 -3.18 7.70 6.65
CA GLU A 169 -2.64 7.42 7.98
C GLU A 169 -2.09 5.99 8.11
N VAL A 170 -0.78 5.88 8.28
CA VAL A 170 -0.07 4.60 8.47
C VAL A 170 -0.47 3.90 9.79
N MET A 171 -0.93 4.68 10.78
CA MET A 171 -1.17 4.23 12.16
C MET A 171 -2.59 3.74 12.43
N GLY A 172 -3.44 3.61 11.41
CA GLY A 172 -4.80 3.11 11.59
C GLY A 172 -4.87 1.67 12.11
N SER A 173 -6.07 1.26 12.51
CA SER A 173 -6.28 0.05 13.31
C SER A 173 -6.87 -1.13 12.53
N THR A 174 -7.09 -1.03 11.22
CA THR A 174 -7.72 -2.11 10.44
C THR A 174 -6.73 -3.20 10.01
N SER A 175 -7.23 -4.34 9.52
CA SER A 175 -6.37 -5.39 8.95
C SER A 175 -5.58 -4.94 7.71
N ALA A 176 -6.09 -3.95 6.97
CA ALA A 176 -5.35 -3.31 5.88
C ALA A 176 -4.13 -2.54 6.40
N HIS A 177 -4.25 -1.86 7.54
CA HIS A 177 -3.11 -1.20 8.18
C HIS A 177 -2.09 -2.22 8.72
N ALA A 178 -2.55 -3.38 9.21
CA ALA A 178 -1.66 -4.47 9.61
C ALA A 178 -0.85 -5.01 8.41
N GLU A 179 -1.47 -5.09 7.23
CA GLU A 179 -0.79 -5.44 5.98
C GLU A 179 0.26 -4.39 5.58
N LEU A 180 -0.08 -3.09 5.64
CA LEU A 180 0.88 -2.00 5.39
C LEU A 180 2.08 -2.07 6.35
N ARG A 181 1.85 -2.18 7.66
CA ARG A 181 2.95 -2.28 8.63
C ARG A 181 3.81 -3.51 8.37
N THR A 182 3.20 -4.64 8.00
CA THR A 182 3.94 -5.84 7.62
C THR A 182 4.82 -5.62 6.38
N MET A 183 4.30 -4.92 5.37
CA MET A 183 5.07 -4.53 4.18
C MET A 183 6.25 -3.62 4.53
N MET A 184 6.05 -2.65 5.42
CA MET A 184 7.10 -1.73 5.90
C MET A 184 8.23 -2.45 6.62
N VAL A 185 7.89 -3.30 7.59
CA VAL A 185 8.88 -4.08 8.36
C VAL A 185 9.66 -5.03 7.43
N ARG A 186 8.99 -5.63 6.44
CA ARG A 186 9.65 -6.47 5.43
C ARG A 186 10.68 -5.67 4.62
N ARG A 187 10.30 -4.49 4.11
CA ARG A 187 11.18 -3.63 3.31
C ARG A 187 12.38 -3.17 4.12
N GLN A 188 12.16 -2.70 5.34
CA GLN A 188 13.24 -2.26 6.22
C GLN A 188 14.24 -3.39 6.50
N ARG A 189 13.75 -4.61 6.75
CA ARG A 189 14.60 -5.77 6.94
C ARG A 189 15.41 -6.10 5.69
N MET A 190 14.83 -6.01 4.50
CA MET A 190 15.56 -6.22 3.25
C MET A 190 16.68 -5.18 3.05
N GLN A 191 16.46 -3.94 3.49
CA GLN A 191 17.43 -2.85 3.35
C GLN A 191 18.54 -2.88 4.42
N THR A 192 18.19 -3.21 5.67
CA THR A 192 19.10 -3.05 6.83
C THR A 192 19.55 -4.37 7.46
N GLY A 193 18.92 -5.48 7.10
CA GLY A 193 19.07 -6.77 7.79
C GLY A 193 18.32 -6.87 9.12
N VAL A 194 17.72 -5.78 9.61
CA VAL A 194 17.05 -5.68 10.91
C VAL A 194 15.57 -5.35 10.73
N ALA A 195 14.71 -5.99 11.53
CA ALA A 195 13.29 -5.66 11.59
C ALA A 195 13.00 -4.76 12.79
N ASP A 196 12.62 -3.50 12.55
CA ASP A 196 12.05 -2.63 13.57
C ASP A 196 10.53 -2.58 13.39
N ILE A 197 9.76 -2.81 14.46
CA ILE A 197 8.31 -2.90 14.36
C ILE A 197 7.72 -1.51 14.58
N VAL A 198 6.97 -1.01 13.60
CA VAL A 198 6.09 0.14 13.81
C VAL A 198 5.03 -0.28 14.83
N ALA A 199 5.06 0.33 16.03
CA ALA A 199 4.18 -0.04 17.14
C ALA A 199 2.71 0.01 16.70
N ALA A 200 2.07 -1.15 16.55
CA ALA A 200 0.63 -1.23 16.33
C ALA A 200 -0.09 -0.65 17.56
N PRO A 201 -1.11 0.21 17.41
CA PRO A 201 -1.93 0.67 18.52
C PRO A 201 -2.47 -0.55 19.28
N GLN A 202 -2.02 -0.70 20.52
CA GLN A 202 -2.23 -1.89 21.33
C GLN A 202 -3.71 -1.99 21.74
N LEU A 203 -4.34 -3.14 21.45
CA LEU A 203 -5.37 -3.86 22.23
C LEU A 203 -6.63 -3.12 22.76
N THR A 204 -6.78 -1.82 22.55
CA THR A 204 -7.85 -0.97 23.11
C THR A 204 -8.99 -0.69 22.13
N GLN A 205 -8.90 -1.23 20.91
CA GLN A 205 -9.83 -0.98 19.81
C GLN A 205 -10.79 -2.18 19.62
N PRO A 206 -12.03 -1.96 19.12
CA PRO A 206 -13.04 -3.00 19.03
C PRO A 206 -12.64 -4.11 18.03
N GLY A 207 -12.38 -5.32 18.56
CA GLY A 207 -12.15 -6.55 17.81
C GLY A 207 -11.94 -7.73 18.78
N ASN A 208 -12.25 -8.95 18.35
CA ASN A 208 -12.11 -10.10 19.24
C ASN A 208 -10.63 -10.32 19.64
N LEU A 209 -10.42 -10.65 20.90
CA LEU A 209 -9.12 -10.90 21.49
C LEU A 209 -8.61 -12.27 21.06
N ILE A 210 -7.35 -12.34 20.65
CA ILE A 210 -6.66 -13.60 20.36
C ILE A 210 -5.67 -13.86 21.49
N CYS A 211 -5.97 -14.90 22.28
CA CYS A 211 -5.21 -15.22 23.47
C CYS A 211 -4.51 -16.57 23.34
N CYS A 212 -3.47 -16.77 24.15
CA CYS A 212 -2.87 -18.08 24.36
C CYS A 212 -3.88 -19.03 25.03
N ARG A 213 -4.14 -20.19 24.44
CA ARG A 213 -5.10 -21.18 24.98
C ARG A 213 -4.68 -21.75 26.35
N LYS A 214 -3.38 -21.75 26.66
CA LYS A 214 -2.85 -22.32 27.92
C LYS A 214 -3.00 -21.38 29.11
N CYS A 215 -2.84 -20.07 28.92
CA CYS A 215 -2.70 -19.11 30.03
C CYS A 215 -3.50 -17.82 29.85
N ASN A 216 -4.31 -17.71 28.80
CA ASN A 216 -5.12 -16.54 28.46
C ASN A 216 -4.34 -15.24 28.19
N TYR A 217 -3.01 -15.28 28.12
CA TYR A 217 -2.20 -14.13 27.75
C TYR A 217 -2.64 -13.58 26.39
N LEU A 218 -2.90 -12.28 26.33
CA LEU A 218 -3.36 -11.57 25.14
C LEU A 218 -2.21 -11.39 24.13
N LEU A 219 -2.38 -11.95 22.94
CA LEU A 219 -1.35 -11.95 21.90
C LEU A 219 -1.56 -10.83 20.89
N CYS A 220 -2.81 -10.66 20.44
CA CYS A 220 -3.23 -9.66 19.46
C CYS A 220 -4.77 -9.62 19.39
N THR A 221 -5.32 -8.84 18.46
CA THR A 221 -6.74 -8.82 18.11
C THR A 221 -6.98 -9.35 16.70
N THR A 222 -8.24 -9.59 16.33
CA THR A 222 -8.61 -9.92 14.94
C THR A 222 -8.20 -8.86 13.92
N ARG A 223 -7.96 -7.61 14.33
CA ARG A 223 -7.49 -6.55 13.43
C ARG A 223 -6.02 -6.63 13.07
N ASN A 224 -5.22 -7.36 13.86
CA ASN A 224 -3.81 -7.61 13.55
C ASN A 224 -3.63 -8.74 12.53
N GLN A 225 -4.72 -9.37 12.08
CA GLN A 225 -4.66 -10.49 11.14
C GLN A 225 -4.38 -10.02 9.72
N LEU A 226 -3.51 -10.76 9.04
CA LEU A 226 -3.22 -10.57 7.63
C LEU A 226 -4.17 -11.43 6.79
N PRO A 227 -4.99 -10.82 5.90
CA PRO A 227 -5.82 -11.58 4.99
C PRO A 227 -4.94 -12.30 3.97
N HIS A 228 -5.31 -13.53 3.64
CA HIS A 228 -4.64 -14.31 2.59
C HIS A 228 -5.62 -15.19 1.81
N LEU A 229 -6.92 -14.93 1.98
CA LEU A 229 -8.03 -15.49 1.20
C LEU A 229 -8.63 -14.33 0.39
N ALA A 230 -8.98 -14.57 -0.87
CA ALA A 230 -9.65 -13.55 -1.67
C ALA A 230 -11.11 -13.34 -1.20
N PRO A 231 -11.67 -12.13 -1.33
CA PRO A 231 -13.11 -11.93 -1.16
C PRO A 231 -13.87 -12.86 -2.12
N GLY A 232 -14.74 -13.73 -1.60
CA GLY A 232 -15.53 -14.67 -2.41
C GLY A 232 -14.99 -16.11 -2.48
N GLU A 233 -13.73 -16.37 -2.10
CA GLU A 233 -13.21 -17.74 -1.98
C GLU A 233 -13.70 -18.38 -0.66
N ALA A 234 -14.89 -18.98 -0.71
CA ALA A 234 -15.49 -19.76 0.38
C ALA A 234 -14.79 -21.11 0.65
N THR A 235 -13.53 -21.29 0.24
CA THR A 235 -12.76 -22.45 0.69
C THR A 235 -12.41 -22.24 2.15
N SER A 236 -13.05 -23.05 3.00
CA SER A 236 -13.30 -22.71 4.39
C SER A 236 -12.03 -22.32 5.16
N ARG A 237 -12.15 -21.29 6.01
CA ARG A 237 -11.13 -20.91 7.01
C ARG A 237 -10.61 -22.12 7.81
N GLU A 238 -11.38 -23.22 7.84
CA GLU A 238 -11.06 -24.49 8.48
C GLU A 238 -9.82 -25.18 7.93
N PHE A 239 -9.44 -24.95 6.66
CA PHE A 239 -8.26 -25.60 6.07
C PHE A 239 -6.96 -24.81 6.27
N CYS A 240 -7.02 -23.53 6.66
CA CYS A 240 -5.83 -22.69 6.77
C CYS A 240 -4.89 -23.16 7.89
N ALA A 241 -3.58 -23.00 7.70
CA ALA A 241 -2.56 -23.46 8.64
C ALA A 241 -2.62 -22.78 10.02
N GLY A 242 -3.36 -21.67 10.11
CA GLY A 242 -3.56 -20.88 11.32
C GLY A 242 -3.82 -19.42 10.97
N ILE A 243 -3.60 -18.55 11.94
CA ILE A 243 -3.84 -17.12 11.86
C ILE A 243 -2.51 -16.43 11.55
N PHE A 244 -2.42 -15.75 10.40
CA PHE A 244 -1.29 -14.88 10.10
C PHE A 244 -1.54 -13.51 10.70
N ILE A 245 -0.54 -12.95 11.36
CA ILE A 245 -0.62 -11.64 11.98
C ILE A 245 0.55 -10.78 11.55
N GLU A 246 0.42 -9.47 11.73
CA GLU A 246 1.55 -8.56 11.63
C GLU A 246 2.60 -8.79 12.75
N PRO A 247 3.83 -8.29 12.59
CA PRO A 247 4.81 -8.28 13.67
C PRO A 247 4.25 -7.61 14.93
N MET A 248 4.32 -8.29 16.08
CA MET A 248 3.89 -7.74 17.36
C MET A 248 5.09 -7.43 18.25
N LEU A 249 4.99 -6.38 19.09
CA LEU A 249 6.09 -5.95 19.98
C LEU A 249 6.65 -7.08 20.85
N TRP A 250 5.77 -7.97 21.36
CA TRP A 250 6.20 -9.10 22.18
C TRP A 250 7.09 -10.12 21.43
N MET A 251 7.04 -10.15 20.09
CA MET A 251 7.92 -11.01 19.28
C MET A 251 9.38 -10.53 19.31
N MET A 252 9.63 -9.22 19.48
CA MET A 252 10.98 -8.64 19.49
C MET A 252 11.78 -8.99 20.75
N THR A 253 11.10 -9.44 21.82
CA THR A 253 11.80 -9.94 23.02
C THR A 253 12.67 -11.16 22.72
N MET A 254 12.46 -11.80 21.56
CA MET A 254 13.29 -12.90 21.07
C MET A 254 14.36 -12.36 20.12
N SER A 255 15.61 -12.28 20.57
CA SER A 255 16.75 -11.83 19.73
C SER A 255 16.83 -12.57 18.39
N SER A 256 16.49 -13.86 18.38
CA SER A 256 16.40 -14.68 17.17
C SER A 256 15.42 -14.17 16.13
N PHE A 257 14.32 -13.51 16.52
CA PHE A 257 13.31 -12.95 15.61
C PHE A 257 13.91 -11.85 14.73
N ILE A 258 14.80 -11.06 15.34
CA ILE A 258 15.47 -9.94 14.71
C ILE A 258 16.58 -10.46 13.78
N SER A 259 17.43 -11.37 14.25
CA SER A 259 18.64 -11.79 13.53
C SER A 259 18.45 -12.95 12.55
N ASN A 260 17.50 -13.86 12.78
CA ASN A 260 17.37 -15.09 11.99
C ASN A 260 16.21 -14.99 11.00
N ASN A 261 16.17 -15.87 9.99
CA ASN A 261 15.13 -15.86 8.95
C ASN A 261 13.87 -16.66 9.30
N ASN A 262 13.94 -17.58 10.25
CA ASN A 262 12.79 -18.34 10.73
C ASN A 262 12.93 -18.74 12.21
N GLY A 263 11.82 -19.13 12.82
CA GLY A 263 11.82 -19.63 14.19
C GLY A 263 10.43 -19.96 14.74
N LYS A 264 10.37 -20.16 16.06
CA LYS A 264 9.15 -20.49 16.81
C LYS A 264 8.60 -19.23 17.48
N LEU A 265 7.28 -19.08 17.49
CA LEU A 265 6.59 -18.10 18.33
C LEU A 265 6.25 -18.76 19.67
N LEU A 266 6.73 -18.17 20.77
CA LEU A 266 6.48 -18.64 22.14
C LEU A 266 5.60 -17.62 22.88
N CYS A 267 4.70 -18.10 23.73
CA CYS A 267 3.90 -17.24 24.59
C CYS A 267 4.80 -16.45 25.55
N PRO A 268 4.68 -15.11 25.62
CA PRO A 268 5.51 -14.30 26.52
C PRO A 268 5.38 -14.70 27.99
N SER A 269 4.16 -15.06 28.41
CA SER A 269 3.83 -15.49 29.77
C SER A 269 4.23 -16.95 30.05
N CYS A 270 3.56 -17.94 29.44
CA CYS A 270 3.72 -19.35 29.82
C CYS A 270 4.76 -20.13 28.99
N LYS A 271 5.45 -19.47 28.05
CA LYS A 271 6.44 -20.05 27.12
C LYS A 271 5.94 -21.20 26.22
N ALA A 272 4.63 -21.50 26.22
CA ALA A 272 4.06 -22.49 25.31
C ALA A 272 4.28 -22.09 23.84
N LYS A 273 4.54 -23.07 22.98
CA LYS A 273 4.65 -22.86 21.53
C LYS A 273 3.29 -22.44 20.96
N LEU A 274 3.23 -21.24 20.39
CA LEU A 274 2.05 -20.66 19.74
C LEU A 274 2.02 -20.92 18.25
N GLY A 275 3.20 -21.01 17.63
CA GLY A 275 3.33 -21.20 16.19
C GLY A 275 4.75 -20.96 15.71
N SER A 276 4.89 -20.31 14.56
CA SER A 276 6.18 -20.11 13.88
C SER A 276 6.20 -18.81 13.10
N TRP A 277 7.41 -18.34 12.80
CA TRP A 277 7.62 -17.19 11.93
C TRP A 277 8.66 -17.50 10.85
N ASN A 278 8.53 -16.87 9.69
CA ASN A 278 9.45 -16.96 8.56
C ASN A 278 9.42 -15.68 7.72
N TRP A 279 10.54 -14.98 7.62
CA TRP A 279 10.65 -13.73 6.87
C TRP A 279 10.60 -13.89 5.36
N LEU A 280 10.98 -15.07 4.85
CA LEU A 280 10.86 -15.41 3.43
C LEU A 280 9.43 -15.77 3.06
N GLY A 281 8.60 -16.08 4.05
CA GLY A 281 7.20 -16.47 3.89
C GLY A 281 6.97 -17.97 3.92
N VAL A 282 5.70 -18.36 3.88
CA VAL A 282 5.26 -19.75 3.86
C VAL A 282 4.06 -19.91 2.93
N LYS A 283 3.90 -21.10 2.33
CA LYS A 283 2.69 -21.45 1.61
C LYS A 283 1.64 -21.95 2.60
N CYS A 284 0.51 -21.26 2.68
CA CYS A 284 -0.64 -21.71 3.45
C CYS A 284 -1.33 -22.90 2.75
N ASN A 285 -2.11 -23.67 3.50
CA ASN A 285 -2.90 -24.79 2.98
C ASN A 285 -3.93 -24.36 1.94
N CYS A 286 -4.47 -23.14 2.02
CA CYS A 286 -5.29 -22.52 0.98
C CYS A 286 -4.49 -22.14 -0.30
N LYS A 287 -3.23 -22.56 -0.40
CA LYS A 287 -2.29 -22.35 -1.52
C LYS A 287 -1.77 -20.93 -1.68
N ARG A 288 -2.26 -19.94 -0.92
CA ARG A 288 -1.68 -18.60 -0.91
C ARG A 288 -0.31 -18.57 -0.22
N PHE A 289 0.62 -17.83 -0.81
CA PHE A 289 1.93 -17.55 -0.21
C PHE A 289 1.82 -16.28 0.64
N VAL A 290 2.16 -16.37 1.92
CA VAL A 290 2.15 -15.24 2.86
C VAL A 290 3.59 -14.87 3.19
N THR A 291 3.95 -13.60 3.01
CA THR A 291 5.33 -13.13 3.21
C THR A 291 5.40 -11.68 3.70
N PRO A 292 6.14 -11.39 4.80
CA PRO A 292 6.64 -12.36 5.78
C PRO A 292 5.49 -13.09 6.48
N ALA A 293 5.78 -14.25 7.06
CA ALA A 293 4.79 -15.11 7.69
C ALA A 293 4.99 -15.15 9.21
N PHE A 294 4.05 -14.59 9.97
CA PHE A 294 3.98 -14.74 11.43
C PHE A 294 2.70 -15.51 11.78
N LEU A 295 2.85 -16.82 11.97
CA LEU A 295 1.75 -17.77 12.05
C LEU A 295 1.47 -18.20 13.49
N LEU A 296 0.26 -17.92 13.97
CA LEU A 296 -0.30 -18.51 15.19
C LEU A 296 -1.16 -19.73 14.84
N VAL A 297 -0.94 -20.85 15.54
CA VAL A 297 -1.68 -22.10 15.31
C VAL A 297 -3.00 -22.07 16.08
N SER A 298 -4.13 -22.29 15.38
CA SER A 298 -5.48 -22.18 15.96
C SER A 298 -5.72 -23.12 17.15
N SER A 299 -5.10 -24.29 17.20
CA SER A 299 -5.21 -25.22 18.35
C SER A 299 -4.43 -24.75 19.60
N ARG A 300 -3.56 -23.75 19.46
CA ARG A 300 -2.76 -23.15 20.54
C ARG A 300 -3.25 -21.77 20.96
N THR A 301 -4.19 -21.21 20.21
CA THR A 301 -4.84 -19.93 20.49
C THR A 301 -6.34 -20.11 20.72
N GLN A 302 -6.98 -19.07 21.21
CA GLN A 302 -8.43 -18.98 21.33
C GLN A 302 -8.87 -17.54 21.08
N GLU A 303 -10.04 -17.40 20.48
CA GLU A 303 -10.69 -16.11 20.25
C GLU A 303 -11.71 -15.85 21.36
N ARG A 304 -11.74 -14.61 21.88
CA ARG A 304 -12.70 -14.17 22.90
C ARG A 304 -13.36 -12.89 22.41
N ALA A 305 -14.67 -12.80 22.51
CA ALA A 305 -15.38 -11.54 22.31
C ALA A 305 -14.90 -10.51 23.37
N LEU A 306 -14.79 -9.26 22.95
CA LEU A 306 -14.61 -8.11 23.85
C LEU A 306 -15.89 -7.85 24.66
#